data_AF-X1DZY7-F1
#
_entry.id   AF-X1DZY7-F1
#
_cell.length_a   1.000
_cell.length_b   1.000
_cell.length_c   1.000
_cell.angle_alpha   90.00
_cell.angle_beta   90.00
_cell.angle_gamma   90.00
#
_symmetry.space_group_name_H-M   'P 1'
#
loop_
_entity.id
_entity.type
_entity.pdbx_description
1 polymer ?
#
loop_
_entity_poly.entity_id
_entity_poly.type
_entity_poly.pdbx_seq_one_letter_code
_entity_poly.pdbx_strand_id
1 'polypeptide(L)'
;METIRSLFAKPIDRKIEEVIKVDQANEQTVLTELEEYIVTESIGEHFRLVYDEIIQVSKSPREGIGVWVSGFFGSGKSSFAKILGYTVAAIPVCKRSASEIFKENVKDTKISGLLDVINRTLPTKAVIFDVSMDRGVRTASERITEIMYKALLRELDYAEDFDLADLEITLEDDGRLDEFCKRFEKCTVSHGGS
;
A
#
# COMPACT_ATOMS: atom_id res chain seq x y z
N MET A 1 30.03 -0.62 35.75
CA MET A 1 28.60 -0.35 35.88
C MET A 1 27.98 -0.52 34.51
N GLU A 2 27.06 -1.47 34.35
CA GLU A 2 26.20 -1.49 33.16
C GLU A 2 25.41 -0.17 33.14
N THR A 3 25.54 0.59 32.07
CA THR A 3 24.84 1.87 31.92
C THR A 3 23.37 1.57 31.65
N ILE A 4 22.45 2.38 32.16
CA ILE A 4 20.99 2.21 31.94
C ILE A 4 20.66 2.02 30.44
N ARG A 5 21.46 2.59 29.54
CA ARG A 5 21.38 2.39 28.08
C ARG A 5 21.41 0.91 27.66
N SER A 6 22.16 0.03 28.34
CA SER A 6 22.24 -1.39 27.99
C SER A 6 21.01 -2.22 28.39
N LEU A 7 20.07 -1.64 29.13
CA LEU A 7 18.82 -2.31 29.52
C LEU A 7 17.73 -2.21 28.44
N PHE A 8 17.89 -1.32 27.47
CA PHE A 8 16.88 -1.12 26.43
C PHE A 8 17.06 -2.12 25.29
N ALA A 9 15.96 -2.74 24.86
CA ALA A 9 15.95 -3.67 23.73
C ALA A 9 16.34 -3.02 22.39
N LYS A 10 16.23 -1.69 22.29
CA LYS A 10 16.54 -0.91 21.09
C LYS A 10 17.25 0.41 21.46
N PRO A 11 18.02 1.03 20.54
CA PRO A 11 18.68 2.30 20.78
C PRO A 11 17.71 3.40 21.21
N ILE A 12 18.08 4.18 22.23
CA ILE A 12 17.23 5.23 22.83
C ILE A 12 17.27 6.56 22.06
N ASP A 13 18.28 6.74 21.21
CA ASP A 13 18.54 7.93 20.38
C ASP A 13 17.90 7.82 18.99
N ARG A 14 17.14 6.76 18.73
CA ARG A 14 16.42 6.58 17.46
C ARG A 14 15.26 7.56 17.35
N LYS A 15 14.98 7.99 16.12
CA LYS A 15 13.81 8.81 15.81
C LYS A 15 12.55 7.95 15.91
N ILE A 16 11.60 8.35 16.75
CA ILE A 16 10.28 7.73 16.85
C ILE A 16 9.29 8.66 16.16
N GLU A 17 8.65 8.19 15.09
CA GLU A 17 7.58 8.93 14.45
C GLU A 17 6.31 8.80 15.32
N GLU A 18 5.77 9.93 15.76
CA GLU A 18 4.57 9.94 16.61
C GLU A 18 3.29 9.56 15.84
N VAL A 19 3.29 9.78 14.53
CA VAL A 19 2.13 9.56 13.66
C VAL A 19 2.55 8.79 12.40
N ILE A 20 1.89 7.67 12.16
CA ILE A 20 2.08 6.91 10.92
C ILE A 20 1.32 7.59 9.79
N LYS A 21 2.07 7.99 8.77
CA LYS A 21 1.54 8.46 7.50
C LYS A 21 1.38 7.28 6.56
N VAL A 22 0.16 7.06 6.07
CA VAL A 22 -0.18 5.89 5.25
C VAL A 22 0.47 5.97 3.87
N ASP A 23 0.62 7.17 3.33
CA ASP A 23 1.24 7.50 2.03
C ASP A 23 2.78 7.63 2.09
N GLN A 24 3.38 7.58 3.28
CA GLN A 24 4.83 7.68 3.42
C GLN A 24 5.51 6.37 2.97
N ALA A 25 6.16 6.44 1.82
CA ALA A 25 6.88 5.34 1.16
C ALA A 25 8.41 5.39 1.35
N ASN A 26 8.94 6.19 2.28
CA ASN A 26 10.36 6.16 2.60
C ASN A 26 10.73 4.78 3.17
N GLU A 27 11.51 4.00 2.43
CA GLU A 27 11.81 2.60 2.78
C GLU A 27 12.39 2.44 4.19
N GLN A 28 13.26 3.35 4.64
CA GLN A 28 13.88 3.26 5.96
C GLN A 28 12.85 3.48 7.09
N THR A 29 11.89 4.39 6.88
CA THR A 29 10.79 4.57 7.83
C THR A 29 9.89 3.35 7.84
N VAL A 30 9.50 2.82 6.68
CA VAL A 30 8.65 1.64 6.58
C VAL A 30 9.33 0.42 7.23
N LEU A 31 10.63 0.24 7.01
CA LEU A 31 11.41 -0.81 7.65
C LEU A 31 11.29 -0.71 9.17
N THR A 32 11.49 0.50 9.70
CA THR A 32 11.36 0.78 11.13
C THR A 32 9.95 0.46 11.63
N GLU A 33 8.91 0.91 10.92
CA GLU A 33 7.52 0.61 11.26
C GLU A 33 7.26 -0.90 11.33
N LEU A 34 7.76 -1.69 10.36
CA LEU A 34 7.60 -3.15 10.33
C LEU A 34 8.35 -3.86 11.47
N GLU A 35 9.59 -3.43 11.77
CA GLU A 35 10.45 -3.99 12.82
C GLU A 35 10.05 -3.58 14.24
N GLU A 36 9.33 -2.46 14.40
CA GLU A 36 8.85 -1.98 15.70
C GLU A 36 7.39 -2.34 15.98
N TYR A 37 6.66 -2.87 15.00
CA TYR A 37 5.24 -3.13 15.18
C TYR A 37 4.97 -4.22 16.22
N ILE A 38 4.21 -3.88 17.25
CA ILE A 38 3.88 -4.82 18.31
C ILE A 38 2.53 -5.48 18.02
N VAL A 39 2.59 -6.75 17.64
CA VAL A 39 1.40 -7.58 17.43
C VAL A 39 0.95 -8.14 18.77
N THR A 40 -0.09 -7.53 19.35
CA THR A 40 -0.80 -8.14 20.49
C THR A 40 -1.65 -9.32 20.02
N GLU A 41 -2.10 -10.17 20.95
CA GLU A 41 -2.96 -11.31 20.61
C GLU A 41 -4.20 -10.89 19.81
N SER A 42 -4.89 -9.82 20.24
CA SER A 42 -6.06 -9.28 19.52
C SER A 42 -5.71 -8.80 18.10
N ILE A 43 -4.58 -8.13 17.92
CA ILE A 43 -4.13 -7.67 16.60
C ILE A 43 -3.78 -8.86 15.72
N GLY A 44 -3.15 -9.89 16.29
CA GLY A 44 -2.83 -11.15 15.61
C GLY A 44 -4.08 -11.84 15.08
N GLU A 45 -5.15 -11.92 15.87
CA GLU A 45 -6.45 -12.44 15.42
C GLU A 45 -7.03 -11.65 14.23
N HIS A 46 -6.93 -10.31 14.25
CA HIS A 46 -7.38 -9.49 13.11
C HIS A 46 -6.57 -9.75 11.84
N PHE A 47 -5.24 -9.88 11.92
CA PHE A 47 -4.43 -10.27 10.77
C PHE A 47 -4.80 -11.64 10.23
N ARG A 48 -4.94 -12.64 11.11
CA ARG A 48 -5.33 -14.01 10.73
C ARG A 48 -6.68 -14.02 10.02
N LEU A 49 -7.66 -13.27 10.52
CA LEU A 49 -8.98 -13.15 9.93
C LEU A 49 -8.92 -12.55 8.52
N VAL A 50 -8.22 -11.42 8.36
CA VAL A 50 -8.16 -10.74 7.06
C VAL A 50 -7.35 -11.55 6.04
N TYR A 51 -6.22 -12.15 6.43
CA TYR A 51 -5.44 -12.98 5.53
C TYR A 51 -6.17 -14.25 5.09
N ASP A 52 -6.87 -14.92 6.01
CA ASP A 52 -7.68 -16.09 5.65
C ASP A 52 -8.80 -15.69 4.67
N GLU A 53 -9.48 -14.58 4.92
CA GLU A 53 -10.52 -14.06 4.04
C GLU A 53 -10.01 -13.74 2.63
N ILE A 54 -8.83 -13.12 2.50
CA ILE A 54 -8.17 -12.88 1.20
C ILE A 54 -7.97 -14.21 0.44
N ILE A 55 -7.52 -15.26 1.12
CA ILE A 55 -7.34 -16.58 0.52
C ILE A 55 -8.68 -17.19 0.12
N GLN A 56 -9.73 -17.10 0.94
CA GLN A 56 -11.04 -17.68 0.62
C GLN A 56 -11.68 -17.02 -0.60
N VAL A 57 -11.65 -15.68 -0.67
CA VAL A 57 -12.20 -14.92 -1.80
C VAL A 57 -11.52 -15.28 -3.11
N SER A 58 -10.21 -15.56 -3.09
CA SER A 58 -9.49 -16.00 -4.29
C SER A 58 -9.98 -17.35 -4.85
N LYS A 59 -10.53 -18.22 -3.99
CA LYS A 59 -11.05 -19.54 -4.38
C LYS A 59 -12.53 -19.50 -4.75
N SER A 60 -13.29 -18.64 -4.08
CA SER A 60 -14.73 -18.48 -4.29
C SER A 60 -15.07 -16.99 -4.26
N PRO A 61 -14.98 -16.30 -5.42
CA PRO A 61 -15.33 -14.89 -5.52
C PRO A 61 -16.76 -14.65 -5.03
N ARG A 62 -16.94 -13.61 -4.20
CA ARG A 62 -18.23 -13.22 -3.64
C ARG A 62 -18.34 -11.70 -3.55
N GLU A 63 -19.56 -11.19 -3.53
CA GLU A 63 -19.83 -9.77 -3.30
C GLU A 63 -19.48 -9.35 -1.86
N GLY A 64 -19.10 -8.08 -1.66
CA GLY A 64 -18.91 -7.52 -0.31
C GLY A 64 -17.51 -7.68 0.30
N ILE A 65 -16.43 -7.53 -0.49
CA ILE A 65 -15.04 -7.68 -0.02
C ILE A 65 -14.51 -6.35 0.54
N GLY A 66 -15.12 -5.85 1.61
CA GLY A 66 -14.71 -4.61 2.28
C GLY A 66 -14.27 -4.86 3.72
N VAL A 67 -13.10 -4.34 4.11
CA VAL A 67 -12.61 -4.39 5.50
C VAL A 67 -12.71 -3.00 6.12
N TRP A 68 -13.44 -2.87 7.22
CA TRP A 68 -13.54 -1.64 7.98
C TRP A 68 -12.75 -1.72 9.29
N VAL A 69 -11.71 -0.89 9.43
CA VAL A 69 -10.86 -0.84 10.63
C VAL A 69 -11.25 0.37 11.48
N SER A 70 -11.82 0.15 12.66
CA SER A 70 -12.29 1.19 13.58
C SER A 70 -11.70 1.05 14.98
N GLY A 71 -11.81 2.11 15.80
CA GLY A 71 -11.19 2.17 17.14
C GLY A 71 -10.75 3.58 17.55
N PHE A 72 -10.37 3.74 18.81
CA PHE A 72 -10.02 5.03 19.42
C PHE A 72 -8.77 5.70 18.82
N PHE A 73 -8.61 7.00 19.03
CA PHE A 73 -7.38 7.70 18.63
C PHE A 73 -6.15 7.06 19.31
N GLY A 74 -5.05 6.91 18.57
CA GLY A 74 -3.84 6.24 19.07
C GLY A 74 -3.90 4.71 19.13
N SER A 75 -5.00 4.06 18.71
CA SER A 75 -5.14 2.59 18.80
C SER A 75 -4.40 1.79 17.70
N GLY A 76 -3.61 2.45 16.84
CA GLY A 76 -2.82 1.78 15.80
C GLY A 76 -3.56 1.41 14.50
N LYS A 77 -4.76 1.93 14.23
CA LYS A 77 -5.56 1.59 13.01
C LYS A 77 -4.81 1.80 11.70
N SER A 78 -4.23 3.00 11.51
CA SER A 78 -3.49 3.33 10.29
C SER A 78 -2.25 2.46 10.14
N SER A 79 -1.59 2.13 11.26
CA SER A 79 -0.46 1.18 11.29
C SER A 79 -0.89 -0.20 10.83
N PHE A 80 -1.98 -0.71 11.38
CA PHE A 80 -2.54 -2.01 11.00
C PHE A 80 -2.84 -2.06 9.50
N ALA A 81 -3.57 -1.06 8.98
CA ALA A 81 -3.93 -1.00 7.56
C ALA A 81 -2.69 -0.91 6.65
N LYS A 82 -1.70 -0.09 7.04
CA LYS A 82 -0.44 0.05 6.28
C LYS A 82 0.33 -1.28 6.24
N ILE A 83 0.55 -1.89 7.39
CA ILE A 83 1.27 -3.18 7.48
C ILE A 83 0.53 -4.28 6.71
N LEU A 84 -0.80 -4.33 6.83
CA LEU A 84 -1.63 -5.25 6.06
C LEU A 84 -1.38 -5.08 4.55
N GLY A 85 -1.47 -3.85 4.02
CA GLY A 85 -1.23 -3.59 2.59
C GLY A 85 0.18 -4.00 2.14
N TYR A 86 1.21 -3.61 2.91
CA TYR A 86 2.61 -3.92 2.59
C TYR A 86 2.90 -5.42 2.59
N THR A 87 2.37 -6.16 3.56
CA THR A 87 2.63 -7.60 3.71
C THR A 87 1.84 -8.44 2.71
N VAL A 88 0.58 -8.10 2.41
CA VAL A 88 -0.23 -8.77 1.38
C VAL A 88 0.40 -8.62 -0.01
N ALA A 89 0.82 -7.40 -0.36
CA ALA A 89 1.48 -7.12 -1.64
C ALA A 89 2.98 -7.48 -1.68
N ALA A 90 3.54 -7.98 -0.56
CA ALA A 90 4.95 -8.31 -0.43
C ALA A 90 5.90 -7.20 -0.92
N ILE A 91 5.54 -5.93 -0.64
CA ILE A 91 6.26 -4.76 -1.16
C ILE A 91 7.73 -4.82 -0.71
N PRO A 92 8.71 -4.64 -1.62
CA PRO A 92 10.12 -4.57 -1.26
C PRO A 92 10.40 -3.37 -0.33
N VAL A 93 11.14 -3.64 0.74
CA VAL A 93 11.62 -2.66 1.73
C VAL A 93 13.08 -2.99 2.02
N CYS A 94 14.01 -2.11 1.62
CA CYS A 94 15.44 -2.29 1.85
C CYS A 94 15.98 -3.67 1.41
N LYS A 95 15.57 -4.13 0.21
CA LYS A 95 15.95 -5.41 -0.44
C LYS A 95 15.30 -6.68 0.12
N ARG A 96 14.41 -6.57 1.10
CA ARG A 96 13.62 -7.69 1.63
C ARG A 96 12.15 -7.41 1.39
N SER A 97 11.29 -8.42 1.30
CA SER A 97 9.85 -8.16 1.25
C SER A 97 9.32 -7.74 2.63
N ALA A 98 8.33 -6.87 2.66
CA ALA A 98 7.67 -6.47 3.90
C ALA A 98 7.08 -7.66 4.67
N SER A 99 6.61 -8.69 3.98
CA SER A 99 6.10 -9.92 4.61
C SER A 99 7.21 -10.72 5.31
N GLU A 100 8.41 -10.81 4.73
CA GLU A 100 9.56 -11.46 5.40
C GLU A 100 9.95 -10.72 6.69
N ILE A 101 10.05 -9.40 6.63
CA ILE A 101 10.40 -8.56 7.80
C ILE A 101 9.33 -8.72 8.89
N PHE A 102 8.05 -8.65 8.50
CA PHE A 102 6.94 -8.76 9.44
C PHE A 102 6.88 -10.14 10.12
N LYS A 103 7.13 -11.23 9.36
CA LYS A 103 7.15 -12.60 9.89
C LYS A 103 8.21 -12.79 10.99
N GLU A 104 9.40 -12.22 10.82
CA GLU A 104 10.47 -12.28 11.82
C GLU A 104 10.10 -11.59 13.13
N ASN A 105 9.36 -10.49 13.02
CA ASN A 105 8.91 -9.72 14.17
C ASN A 105 7.76 -10.42 14.92
N VAL A 106 6.70 -10.84 14.21
CA VAL A 106 5.50 -11.41 14.84
C VAL A 106 5.69 -12.81 15.41
N LYS A 107 6.58 -13.63 14.82
CA LYS A 107 6.87 -15.01 15.24
C LYS A 107 5.62 -15.90 15.42
N ASP A 108 4.58 -15.61 14.65
CA ASP A 108 3.33 -16.34 14.60
C ASP A 108 3.32 -17.24 13.37
N THR A 109 3.28 -18.56 13.60
CA THR A 109 3.33 -19.57 12.54
C THR A 109 2.10 -19.55 11.65
N LYS A 110 0.93 -19.19 12.19
CA LYS A 110 -0.32 -19.11 11.42
C LYS A 110 -0.28 -17.90 10.50
N ILE A 111 0.09 -16.73 11.01
CA ILE A 111 0.28 -15.52 10.19
C ILE A 111 1.31 -15.78 9.09
N SER A 112 2.43 -16.39 9.45
CA SER A 112 3.50 -16.69 8.49
C SER A 112 3.02 -17.61 7.36
N GLY A 113 2.31 -18.69 7.69
CA GLY A 113 1.77 -19.61 6.70
C GLY A 113 0.70 -18.99 5.80
N LEU A 114 -0.14 -18.10 6.33
CA LEU A 114 -1.14 -17.38 5.54
C LEU A 114 -0.48 -16.42 4.54
N LEU A 115 0.51 -15.64 4.98
CA LEU A 115 1.28 -14.75 4.11
C LEU A 115 2.04 -15.51 3.03
N ASP A 116 2.63 -16.66 3.35
CA ASP A 116 3.32 -17.52 2.37
C ASP A 116 2.36 -18.02 1.28
N VAL A 117 1.12 -18.35 1.65
CA VAL A 117 0.09 -18.72 0.67
C VAL A 117 -0.27 -17.50 -0.19
N ILE A 118 -0.62 -16.38 0.43
CA ILE A 118 -1.01 -15.15 -0.27
C ILE A 118 0.08 -14.72 -1.27
N ASN A 119 1.30 -14.50 -0.80
CA ASN A 119 2.39 -13.97 -1.63
C ASN A 119 2.80 -14.94 -2.76
N ARG A 120 2.54 -16.25 -2.62
CA ARG A 120 2.85 -17.25 -3.65
C ARG A 120 1.73 -17.43 -4.67
N THR A 121 0.48 -17.39 -4.24
CA THR A 121 -0.66 -17.75 -5.12
C THR A 121 -1.45 -16.55 -5.63
N LEU A 122 -1.29 -15.36 -5.02
CA LEU A 122 -2.08 -14.17 -5.31
C LEU A 122 -1.15 -12.98 -5.61
N PRO A 123 -0.78 -12.75 -6.88
CA PRO A 123 -0.13 -11.51 -7.28
C PRO A 123 -1.00 -10.33 -6.88
N THR A 124 -0.51 -9.50 -5.95
CA THR A 124 -1.31 -8.43 -5.34
C THR A 124 -0.57 -7.10 -5.46
N LYS A 125 -1.27 -6.09 -5.98
CA LYS A 125 -0.82 -4.70 -5.95
C LYS A 125 -1.61 -3.97 -4.87
N ALA A 126 -0.93 -3.31 -3.94
CA ALA A 126 -1.57 -2.53 -2.88
C ALA A 126 -1.53 -1.05 -3.22
N VAL A 127 -2.70 -0.42 -3.34
CA VAL A 127 -2.84 1.03 -3.52
C VAL A 127 -3.16 1.64 -2.16
N ILE A 128 -2.24 2.41 -1.58
CA ILE A 128 -2.38 3.00 -0.26
C ILE A 128 -2.44 4.53 -0.41
N PHE A 129 -3.56 5.14 0.00
CA PHE A 129 -3.78 6.58 -0.15
C PHE A 129 -4.55 7.15 1.05
N ASP A 130 -4.39 8.45 1.30
CA ASP A 130 -5.12 9.20 2.32
C ASP A 130 -6.20 10.06 1.67
N VAL A 131 -7.47 9.77 1.96
CA VAL A 131 -8.62 10.48 1.39
C VAL A 131 -8.63 11.98 1.72
N SER A 132 -8.03 12.39 2.84
CA SER A 132 -8.03 13.80 3.29
C SER A 132 -6.89 14.63 2.70
N MET A 133 -5.77 13.99 2.34
CA MET A 133 -4.58 14.65 1.80
C MET A 133 -4.42 14.48 0.28
N ASP A 134 -5.10 13.51 -0.33
CA ASP A 134 -4.98 13.31 -1.77
C ASP A 134 -5.47 14.55 -2.53
N ARG A 135 -4.62 15.05 -3.42
CA ARG A 135 -4.67 16.40 -4.00
C ARG A 135 -5.89 16.64 -4.92
N GLY A 136 -6.73 15.62 -5.08
CA GLY A 136 -7.98 15.62 -5.84
C GLY A 136 -9.14 16.32 -5.14
N VAL A 137 -9.15 16.42 -3.80
CA VAL A 137 -10.24 17.09 -3.03
C VAL A 137 -10.14 18.62 -3.15
N ARG A 138 -10.17 19.12 -4.39
CA ARG A 138 -10.26 20.55 -4.72
C ARG A 138 -11.71 21.04 -4.70
N THR A 139 -12.67 20.13 -4.65
CA THR A 139 -14.10 20.46 -4.50
C THR A 139 -14.72 19.58 -3.42
N ALA A 140 -15.57 20.16 -2.58
CA ALA A 140 -16.28 19.47 -1.50
C ALA A 140 -17.31 18.42 -1.99
N SER A 141 -17.31 18.08 -3.28
CA SER A 141 -18.29 17.24 -3.96
C SER A 141 -17.72 16.01 -4.64
N GLU A 142 -16.39 15.79 -4.66
CA GLU A 142 -15.83 14.58 -5.25
C GLU A 142 -16.29 13.34 -4.47
N ARG A 143 -16.74 12.32 -5.21
CA ARG A 143 -17.21 11.06 -4.61
C ARG A 143 -16.00 10.22 -4.21
N ILE A 144 -16.11 9.46 -3.12
CA ILE A 144 -15.05 8.52 -2.70
C ILE A 144 -14.61 7.57 -3.82
N THR A 145 -15.54 7.20 -4.71
CA THR A 145 -15.28 6.38 -5.89
C THR A 145 -14.33 7.04 -6.88
N GLU A 146 -14.43 8.35 -7.07
CA GLU A 146 -13.56 9.11 -7.97
C GLU A 146 -12.14 9.22 -7.40
N ILE A 147 -12.04 9.46 -6.08
CA ILE A 147 -10.75 9.50 -5.37
C ILE A 147 -10.05 8.14 -5.47
N MET A 148 -10.78 7.05 -5.21
CA MET A 148 -10.27 5.69 -5.37
C MET A 148 -9.80 5.40 -6.79
N TYR A 149 -10.58 5.82 -7.80
CA TYR A 149 -10.24 5.58 -9.20
C TYR A 149 -9.00 6.36 -9.63
N LYS A 150 -8.88 7.65 -9.25
CA LYS A 150 -7.67 8.44 -9.50
C LYS A 150 -6.43 7.83 -8.85
N ALA A 151 -6.54 7.37 -7.60
CA ALA A 151 -5.44 6.70 -6.92
C ALA A 151 -5.01 5.42 -7.65
N LEU A 152 -5.96 4.64 -8.17
CA LEU A 152 -5.68 3.46 -8.99
C LEU A 152 -4.99 3.83 -10.31
N LEU A 153 -5.51 4.82 -11.04
CA LEU A 153 -4.93 5.27 -12.32
C LEU A 153 -3.48 5.73 -12.14
N ARG A 154 -3.23 6.57 -11.13
CA ARG A 154 -1.89 7.04 -10.77
C ARG A 154 -0.94 5.89 -10.46
N GLU A 155 -1.40 4.90 -9.70
CA GLU A 155 -0.61 3.73 -9.35
C GLU A 155 -0.31 2.83 -10.56
N LEU A 156 -1.14 2.89 -11.61
CA LEU A 156 -0.93 2.18 -12.87
C LEU A 156 -0.21 3.03 -13.94
N ASP A 157 0.28 4.22 -13.57
CA ASP A 157 0.96 5.17 -14.46
C ASP A 157 0.09 5.71 -15.61
N TYR A 158 -1.23 5.73 -15.44
CA TYR A 158 -2.15 6.41 -16.36
C TYR A 158 -2.43 7.86 -15.94
N ALA A 159 -2.97 8.65 -16.87
CA ALA A 159 -3.53 9.96 -16.60
C ALA A 159 -4.61 9.92 -15.52
N GLU A 160 -4.69 10.97 -14.68
CA GLU A 160 -5.76 11.10 -13.67
C GLU A 160 -7.05 11.74 -14.25
N ASP A 161 -6.99 12.26 -15.48
CA ASP A 161 -8.16 12.67 -16.25
C ASP A 161 -8.83 11.43 -16.86
N PHE A 162 -10.12 11.25 -16.63
CA PHE A 162 -10.80 9.99 -16.94
C PHE A 162 -10.91 9.72 -18.45
N ASP A 163 -11.10 10.77 -19.25
CA ASP A 163 -11.19 10.62 -20.71
C ASP A 163 -9.81 10.29 -21.30
N LEU A 164 -8.76 10.92 -20.78
CA LEU A 164 -7.39 10.63 -21.18
C LEU A 164 -6.93 9.23 -20.75
N ALA A 165 -7.28 8.81 -19.53
CA ALA A 165 -6.99 7.47 -19.03
C ALA A 165 -7.67 6.39 -19.88
N ASP A 166 -8.95 6.59 -20.22
CA ASP A 166 -9.70 5.65 -21.08
C ASP A 166 -9.05 5.53 -22.47
N LEU A 167 -8.57 6.64 -23.02
CA LEU A 167 -7.79 6.64 -24.26
C LEU A 167 -6.46 5.89 -24.12
N GLU A 168 -5.70 6.13 -23.05
CA GLU A 168 -4.42 5.45 -22.80
C GLU A 168 -4.60 3.94 -22.64
N ILE A 169 -5.57 3.52 -21.83
CA ILE A 169 -5.92 2.11 -21.61
C ILE A 169 -6.35 1.45 -22.93
N THR A 170 -7.20 2.11 -23.72
CA THR A 170 -7.65 1.58 -25.01
C THR A 170 -6.49 1.44 -26.00
N LEU A 171 -5.61 2.45 -26.07
CA LEU A 171 -4.44 2.41 -26.95
C LEU A 171 -3.42 1.36 -26.51
N GLU A 172 -3.29 1.10 -25.22
CA GLU A 172 -2.42 0.05 -24.68
C GLU A 172 -2.96 -1.35 -25.01
N ASP A 173 -4.26 -1.58 -24.82
CA ASP A 173 -4.94 -2.84 -25.19
C ASP A 173 -4.81 -3.13 -26.69
N ASP A 174 -4.92 -2.09 -27.53
CA ASP A 174 -4.69 -2.17 -28.98
C ASP A 174 -3.19 -2.33 -29.37
N GLY A 175 -2.24 -2.17 -28.44
CA GLY A 175 -0.80 -2.19 -28.71
C GLY A 175 -0.28 -0.96 -29.49
N ARG A 176 -1.00 0.16 -29.44
CA ARG A 176 -0.78 1.39 -30.24
C ARG A 176 -0.32 2.61 -29.43
N LEU A 177 -0.28 2.51 -28.11
CA LEU A 177 0.08 3.62 -27.22
C LEU A 177 1.45 4.22 -27.56
N ASP A 178 2.48 3.38 -27.73
CA ASP A 178 3.83 3.82 -28.11
C ASP A 178 3.87 4.60 -29.43
N GLU A 179 3.10 4.15 -30.43
CA GLU A 179 3.01 4.82 -31.72
C GLU A 179 2.33 6.18 -31.59
N PHE A 180 1.24 6.24 -30.80
CA PHE A 180 0.51 7.46 -30.51
C PHE A 180 1.42 8.50 -29.85
N CYS A 181 2.14 8.13 -28.79
CA CYS A 181 3.06 9.01 -28.08
C CYS A 181 4.15 9.57 -29.01
N LYS A 182 4.79 8.70 -29.81
CA LYS A 182 5.82 9.12 -30.79
C LYS A 182 5.28 10.09 -31.85
N ARG A 183 4.02 9.92 -32.29
CA ARG A 183 3.38 10.83 -33.25
C ARG A 183 3.04 12.16 -32.60
N PHE A 184 2.51 12.13 -31.38
CA PHE A 184 2.16 13.33 -30.63
C PHE A 184 3.38 14.24 -30.40
N GLU A 185 4.51 13.67 -29.98
CA GLU A 185 5.77 14.42 -29.80
C GLU A 185 6.25 15.09 -31.10
N LYS A 186 6.15 14.41 -32.24
CA LYS A 186 6.52 15.01 -33.54
C LYS A 186 5.62 16.18 -33.90
N CYS A 187 4.32 16.07 -33.64
CA CYS A 187 3.36 17.13 -33.94
C CYS A 187 3.54 18.35 -33.04
N THR A 188 3.84 18.16 -31.75
CA THR A 188 4.04 19.29 -30.80
C THR A 188 5.34 20.03 -31.04
N VAL A 189 6.44 19.34 -31.37
CA VAL A 189 7.73 19.99 -31.73
C VAL A 189 7.60 20.83 -33.02
N SER A 190 6.74 20.42 -33.95
CA SER A 190 6.53 21.13 -35.23
C SER A 190 5.76 22.45 -35.08
N HIS A 191 5.05 22.68 -33.96
CA HIS A 191 4.20 23.86 -33.75
C HIS A 191 4.73 24.82 -32.66
N GLY A 192 5.81 24.47 -31.94
CA GLY A 192 6.43 25.31 -30.91
C GLY A 192 7.60 26.19 -31.39
N GLY A 193 7.92 26.15 -32.69
CA GLY A 193 8.96 26.96 -33.33
C GLY A 193 8.35 27.95 -34.31
N SER A 194 7.71 29.01 -33.82
CA SER A 194 7.34 30.22 -34.57
C SER A 194 7.17 31.40 -33.61
#